data_AF-A0A965J5I5-F1
#
_entry.id   AF-A0A965J5I5-F1
#
_cell.length_a   1.000
_cell.length_b   1.000
_cell.length_c   1.000
_cell.angle_alpha   90.00
_cell.angle_beta   90.00
_cell.angle_gamma   90.00
#
_symmetry.space_group_name_H-M   'P 1'
#
loop_
_entity.id
_entity.type
_entity.pdbx_description
1 polymer ?
#
loop_
_entity_poly.entity_id
_entity_poly.type
_entity_poly.pdbx_seq_one_letter_code
_entity_poly.pdbx_strand_id
1 'polypeptide(L)'
;TFGPISDNAQGIAEMSGDVKGEGAQILTSLDAVGNTTKAITKGIAIATAVLAATALFGAFTDAIKEAVIKAVGEGTDVALEFQGVLDIASPRNLVGLIIGAAVVFLFSGLAVNAVSRAAGAVVVEVRNQFKMHPGIMNGTEKPEYGRVVDICTRDSLRELVTPGLLAVMAPIAVGFGLGVGALGAYLAGAIGTGTLMAVFLSNSGGAWDNAKKMVEDGHYGGKGTDAHAATVVGDTVGDPFKDTAGPAINPLIKVMNLVGLLITPAIVSFALPAQSAVSLAIALVALLVIIGALIRNRRQSTNIDY
;
A
#
# COMPACT_ATOMS: atom_id res chain seq x y z
N THR A 1 6.66 -6.80 -16.88
CA THR A 1 8.14 -6.87 -17.04
C THR A 1 8.65 -6.04 -18.21
N PHE A 2 7.98 -6.00 -19.37
CA PHE A 2 8.39 -5.18 -20.52
C PHE A 2 8.61 -3.69 -20.19
N GLY A 3 7.64 -3.01 -19.56
CA GLY A 3 7.72 -1.57 -19.31
C GLY A 3 8.92 -1.10 -18.48
N PRO A 4 9.25 -1.73 -17.33
CA PRO A 4 10.46 -1.37 -16.59
C PRO A 4 11.78 -1.59 -17.36
N ILE A 5 11.81 -2.55 -18.30
CA ILE A 5 12.99 -2.80 -19.13
C ILE A 5 13.18 -1.68 -20.15
N SER A 6 12.10 -1.28 -20.84
CA SER A 6 12.15 -0.19 -21.82
C SER A 6 12.54 1.16 -21.20
N ASP A 7 12.01 1.43 -20.01
CA ASP A 7 12.28 2.64 -19.22
C ASP A 7 13.77 2.74 -18.83
N ASN A 8 14.34 1.66 -18.28
CA ASN A 8 15.77 1.57 -17.99
C ASN A 8 16.63 1.71 -19.25
N ALA A 9 16.24 1.11 -20.38
CA ALA A 9 16.97 1.22 -21.62
C ALA A 9 17.03 2.67 -22.14
N GLN A 10 15.92 3.40 -22.02
CA GLN A 10 15.88 4.83 -22.35
C GLN A 10 16.73 5.66 -21.38
N GLY A 11 16.65 5.39 -20.08
CA GLY A 11 17.49 6.07 -19.08
C GLY A 11 18.98 5.86 -19.33
N ILE A 12 19.41 4.63 -19.67
CA ILE A 12 20.81 4.33 -20.02
C ILE A 12 21.23 5.09 -21.28
N ALA A 13 20.37 5.15 -22.29
CA ALA A 13 20.65 5.87 -23.53
C ALA A 13 20.78 7.39 -23.32
N GLU A 14 19.93 7.98 -22.49
CA GLU A 14 19.99 9.40 -22.12
C GLU A 14 21.28 9.70 -21.33
N MET A 15 21.61 8.84 -20.35
CA MET A 15 22.80 9.00 -19.51
C MET A 15 24.12 8.74 -20.26
N SER A 16 24.13 7.89 -21.30
CA SER A 16 25.34 7.62 -22.07
C SER A 16 25.59 8.68 -23.15
N GLY A 17 24.54 9.28 -23.72
CA GLY A 17 24.64 10.20 -24.86
C GLY A 17 25.06 9.52 -26.18
N ASP A 18 25.19 8.19 -26.18
CA ASP A 18 25.74 7.40 -27.28
C ASP A 18 24.69 6.93 -28.29
N VAL A 19 23.40 7.05 -27.95
CA VAL A 19 22.28 6.60 -28.80
C VAL A 19 21.61 7.81 -29.45
N LYS A 20 21.62 7.87 -30.79
CA LYS A 20 21.06 8.99 -31.57
C LYS A 20 20.23 8.50 -32.75
N GLY A 21 19.44 9.40 -33.33
CA GLY A 21 18.65 9.14 -34.53
C GLY A 21 17.57 8.09 -34.30
N GLU A 22 17.50 7.11 -35.20
CA GLU A 22 16.49 6.05 -35.20
C GLU A 22 16.48 5.23 -33.90
N GLY A 23 17.65 4.95 -33.31
CA GLY A 23 17.75 4.20 -32.05
C GLY A 23 17.08 4.92 -30.86
N ALA A 24 17.22 6.24 -30.78
CA ALA A 24 16.59 7.05 -29.74
C ALA A 24 15.05 7.12 -29.93
N GLN A 25 14.60 7.20 -31.19
CA GLN A 25 13.17 7.18 -31.53
C GLN A 25 12.52 5.82 -31.20
N ILE A 26 13.23 4.72 -31.46
CA ILE A 26 12.77 3.37 -31.09
C ILE A 26 12.64 3.26 -29.56
N LEU A 27 13.65 3.69 -28.80
CA LEU A 27 13.60 3.66 -27.33
C LEU A 27 12.42 4.46 -26.78
N THR A 28 12.19 5.66 -27.32
CA THR A 28 11.04 6.50 -26.94
C THR A 28 9.72 5.79 -27.24
N SER A 29 9.61 5.14 -28.40
CA SER A 29 8.42 4.38 -28.79
C SER A 29 8.20 3.16 -27.88
N LEU A 30 9.27 2.47 -27.49
CA LEU A 30 9.23 1.33 -26.58
C LEU A 30 8.78 1.72 -25.18
N ASP A 31 9.25 2.86 -24.65
CA ASP A 31 8.78 3.35 -23.34
C ASP A 31 7.30 3.74 -23.37
N ALA A 32 6.81 4.36 -24.44
CA ALA A 32 5.39 4.66 -24.60
C ALA A 32 4.52 3.37 -24.55
N VAL A 33 4.92 2.31 -25.24
CA VAL A 33 4.26 0.99 -25.16
C VAL A 33 4.40 0.38 -23.77
N GLY A 34 5.58 0.56 -23.16
CA GLY A 34 5.90 0.13 -21.80
C GLY A 34 4.95 0.73 -20.77
N ASN A 35 4.68 2.02 -20.87
CA ASN A 35 3.77 2.77 -20.01
C ASN A 35 2.32 2.31 -20.16
N THR A 36 1.85 2.08 -21.39
CA THR A 36 0.53 1.48 -21.64
C THR A 36 0.42 0.09 -21.01
N THR A 37 1.46 -0.73 -21.14
CA THR A 37 1.52 -2.06 -20.52
C THR A 37 1.54 -1.97 -18.98
N LYS A 38 2.30 -1.05 -18.40
CA LYS A 38 2.31 -0.78 -16.94
C LYS A 38 0.90 -0.45 -16.46
N ALA A 39 0.16 0.41 -17.15
CA ALA A 39 -1.22 0.77 -16.79
C ALA A 39 -2.18 -0.44 -16.83
N ILE A 40 -2.17 -1.23 -17.91
CA ILE A 40 -3.04 -2.42 -18.04
C ILE A 40 -2.74 -3.43 -16.93
N THR A 41 -1.45 -3.71 -16.67
CA THR A 41 -1.05 -4.68 -15.64
C THR A 41 -1.44 -4.22 -14.23
N LYS A 42 -1.41 -2.92 -13.92
CA LYS A 42 -1.93 -2.38 -12.64
C LYS A 42 -3.42 -2.69 -12.47
N GLY A 43 -4.23 -2.44 -13.50
CA GLY A 43 -5.67 -2.74 -13.48
C GLY A 43 -5.97 -4.23 -13.27
N ILE A 44 -5.28 -5.10 -14.01
CA ILE A 44 -5.41 -6.56 -13.87
C ILE A 44 -4.96 -7.02 -12.47
N ALA A 45 -3.86 -6.47 -11.94
CA ALA A 45 -3.36 -6.81 -10.61
C ALA A 45 -4.39 -6.46 -9.51
N ILE A 46 -5.05 -5.31 -9.62
CA ILE A 46 -6.13 -4.93 -8.70
C ILE A 46 -7.31 -5.88 -8.86
N ALA A 47 -7.83 -6.09 -10.07
CA ALA A 47 -8.99 -6.97 -10.28
C ALA A 47 -8.76 -8.41 -9.79
N THR A 48 -7.58 -8.98 -10.07
CA THR A 48 -7.22 -10.33 -9.60
C THR A 48 -7.03 -10.39 -8.09
N ALA A 49 -6.51 -9.32 -7.47
CA ALA A 49 -6.40 -9.23 -6.02
C ALA A 49 -7.78 -9.20 -5.36
N VAL A 50 -8.75 -8.48 -5.93
CA VAL A 50 -10.13 -8.44 -5.45
C VAL A 50 -10.76 -9.83 -5.51
N LEU A 51 -10.66 -10.52 -6.65
CA LEU A 51 -11.19 -11.88 -6.80
C LEU A 51 -10.57 -12.85 -5.79
N ALA A 52 -9.24 -12.79 -5.62
CA ALA A 52 -8.54 -13.61 -4.62
C ALA A 52 -8.95 -13.26 -3.19
N ALA A 53 -9.15 -11.98 -2.88
CA ALA A 53 -9.59 -11.53 -1.57
C ALA A 53 -11.02 -12.00 -1.25
N THR A 54 -11.93 -11.94 -2.22
CA THR A 54 -13.29 -12.47 -2.09
C THR A 54 -13.30 -13.98 -1.91
N ALA A 55 -12.47 -14.72 -2.64
CA ALA A 55 -12.33 -16.17 -2.47
C ALA A 55 -11.76 -16.53 -1.09
N LEU A 56 -10.72 -15.83 -0.63
CA LEU A 56 -10.15 -15.98 0.71
C LEU A 56 -11.17 -15.63 1.81
N PHE A 57 -12.00 -14.62 1.57
CA PHE A 57 -13.08 -14.27 2.48
C PHE A 57 -14.15 -15.36 2.55
N GLY A 58 -14.53 -15.95 1.42
CA GLY A 58 -15.40 -17.14 1.39
C GLY A 58 -14.80 -18.29 2.21
N ALA A 59 -13.53 -18.63 1.95
CA ALA A 59 -12.81 -19.66 2.71
C ALA A 59 -12.74 -19.35 4.22
N PHE A 60 -12.58 -18.09 4.60
CA PHE A 60 -12.65 -17.65 5.99
C PHE A 60 -14.04 -17.88 6.60
N THR A 61 -15.12 -17.55 5.89
CA THR A 61 -16.48 -17.81 6.38
C THR A 61 -16.77 -19.29 6.56
N ASP A 62 -16.26 -20.15 5.67
CA ASP A 62 -16.40 -21.60 5.79
C ASP A 62 -15.57 -22.14 6.96
N ALA A 63 -14.33 -21.69 7.12
CA ALA A 63 -13.47 -22.07 8.23
C ALA A 63 -14.08 -21.68 9.59
N ILE A 64 -14.78 -20.54 9.69
CA ILE A 64 -15.52 -20.18 10.90
C ILE A 64 -16.64 -21.17 11.17
N LYS A 65 -17.47 -21.47 10.17
CA LYS A 65 -18.60 -22.40 10.32
C LYS A 65 -18.10 -23.76 10.79
N GLU A 66 -17.06 -24.28 10.16
CA GLU A 66 -16.43 -25.54 10.56
C GLU A 66 -15.86 -25.50 11.98
N ALA A 67 -15.14 -24.42 12.34
CA ALA A 67 -14.57 -24.27 13.68
C ALA A 67 -15.64 -24.20 14.77
N VAL A 68 -16.75 -23.50 14.51
CA VAL A 68 -17.90 -23.41 15.43
C VAL A 68 -18.58 -24.77 15.57
N ILE A 69 -18.92 -25.43 14.46
CA ILE A 69 -19.57 -26.75 14.49
C ILE A 69 -18.72 -27.75 15.27
N LYS A 70 -17.40 -27.77 15.03
CA LYS A 70 -16.46 -28.66 15.72
C LYS A 70 -16.39 -28.39 17.22
N ALA A 71 -16.56 -27.14 17.64
CA ALA A 71 -16.33 -26.73 19.01
C ALA A 71 -17.60 -26.73 19.88
N VAL A 72 -18.80 -26.60 19.29
CA VAL A 72 -20.07 -26.51 20.01
C VAL A 72 -21.07 -27.64 19.67
N GLY A 73 -20.79 -28.44 18.64
CA GLY A 73 -21.68 -29.51 18.16
C GLY A 73 -22.83 -29.00 17.28
N GLU A 74 -23.35 -29.85 16.39
CA GLU A 74 -24.51 -29.51 15.55
C GLU A 74 -25.77 -29.30 16.41
N GLY A 75 -26.44 -28.16 16.25
CA GLY A 75 -27.80 -27.93 16.79
C GLY A 75 -27.92 -27.27 18.18
N THR A 76 -26.86 -26.67 18.73
CA THR A 76 -26.97 -25.80 19.92
C THR A 76 -27.43 -24.39 19.52
N ASP A 77 -28.13 -23.65 20.40
CA ASP A 77 -28.54 -22.25 20.14
C ASP A 77 -27.36 -21.33 19.77
N VAL A 78 -26.16 -21.69 20.22
CA VAL A 78 -24.89 -21.06 19.85
C VAL A 78 -24.54 -21.35 18.39
N ALA A 79 -24.81 -22.54 17.85
CA ALA A 79 -24.65 -22.80 16.41
C ALA A 79 -25.60 -21.93 15.57
N LEU A 80 -26.78 -21.56 16.08
CA LEU A 80 -27.74 -20.65 15.42
C LEU A 80 -27.28 -19.18 15.49
N GLU A 81 -26.72 -18.73 16.61
CA GLU A 81 -26.09 -17.40 16.73
C GLU A 81 -24.85 -17.27 15.81
N PHE A 82 -24.20 -18.40 15.53
CA PHE A 82 -23.01 -18.50 14.70
C PHE A 82 -23.25 -18.99 13.25
N GLN A 83 -24.51 -19.18 12.82
CA GLN A 83 -24.85 -19.66 11.48
C GLN A 83 -24.79 -18.59 10.38
N GLY A 84 -24.47 -17.33 10.73
CA GLY A 84 -24.40 -16.21 9.78
C GLY A 84 -23.67 -14.99 10.36
N VAL A 85 -22.44 -15.20 10.85
CA VAL A 85 -21.61 -14.29 11.68
C VAL A 85 -21.11 -13.00 10.97
N LEU A 86 -21.94 -12.43 10.10
CA LEU A 86 -21.74 -11.13 9.46
C LEU A 86 -23.04 -10.30 9.50
N ASP A 87 -23.81 -10.42 10.59
CA ASP A 87 -24.88 -9.46 10.82
C ASP A 87 -24.28 -8.07 11.10
N ILE A 88 -24.35 -7.18 10.11
CA ILE A 88 -23.85 -5.81 10.19
C ILE A 88 -24.67 -4.99 11.20
N ALA A 89 -25.90 -5.40 11.53
CA ALA A 89 -26.70 -4.74 12.56
C ALA A 89 -26.14 -4.96 13.97
N SER A 90 -25.32 -6.01 14.18
CA SER A 90 -24.62 -6.22 15.45
C SER A 90 -23.60 -5.10 15.70
N PRO A 91 -23.64 -4.39 16.85
CA PRO A 91 -22.71 -3.31 17.15
C PRO A 91 -21.24 -3.71 17.06
N ARG A 92 -20.89 -4.94 17.48
CA ARG A 92 -19.50 -5.44 17.42
C ARG A 92 -19.04 -5.61 15.97
N ASN A 93 -19.91 -6.14 15.11
CA ASN A 93 -19.60 -6.34 13.70
C ASN A 93 -19.51 -5.00 12.97
N LEU A 94 -20.41 -4.06 13.26
CA LEU A 94 -20.34 -2.71 12.69
C LEU A 94 -19.04 -2.00 13.07
N VAL A 95 -18.61 -2.10 14.33
CA VAL A 95 -17.31 -1.56 14.77
C VAL A 95 -16.16 -2.24 14.02
N GLY A 96 -16.19 -3.57 13.88
CA GLY A 96 -15.21 -4.33 13.09
C GLY A 96 -15.11 -3.82 11.66
N LEU A 97 -16.25 -3.66 10.97
CA LEU A 97 -16.36 -3.13 9.62
C LEU A 97 -15.71 -1.74 9.48
N ILE A 98 -16.04 -0.83 10.39
CA ILE A 98 -15.49 0.54 10.39
C ILE A 98 -13.99 0.52 10.63
N ILE A 99 -13.49 -0.31 11.55
CA ILE A 99 -12.04 -0.47 11.78
C ILE A 99 -11.35 -1.01 10.53
N GLY A 100 -11.96 -1.99 9.85
CA GLY A 100 -11.45 -2.55 8.60
C GLY A 100 -11.30 -1.50 7.51
N ALA A 101 -12.33 -0.67 7.33
CA ALA A 101 -12.29 0.47 6.41
C ALA A 101 -11.21 1.48 6.84
N ALA A 102 -11.14 1.83 8.12
CA ALA A 102 -10.18 2.80 8.64
C ALA A 102 -8.72 2.36 8.47
N VAL A 103 -8.43 1.05 8.62
CA VAL A 103 -7.07 0.51 8.43
C VAL A 103 -6.56 0.71 7.00
N VAL A 104 -7.44 0.61 6.00
CA VAL A 104 -7.08 0.90 4.60
C VAL A 104 -6.62 2.35 4.45
N PHE A 105 -7.41 3.30 4.95
CA PHE A 105 -7.05 4.73 4.91
C PHE A 105 -5.76 5.02 5.69
N LEU A 106 -5.61 4.43 6.87
CA LEU A 106 -4.42 4.57 7.69
C LEU A 106 -3.17 4.04 6.97
N PHE A 107 -3.27 2.85 6.36
CA PHE A 107 -2.19 2.26 5.59
C PHE A 107 -1.81 3.14 4.40
N SER A 108 -2.79 3.60 3.61
CA SER A 108 -2.54 4.49 2.47
C SER A 108 -1.86 5.78 2.91
N GLY A 109 -2.33 6.40 3.99
CA GLY A 109 -1.71 7.61 4.54
C GLY A 109 -0.28 7.38 5.03
N LEU A 110 0.00 6.25 5.69
CA LEU A 110 1.36 5.89 6.10
C LEU A 110 2.29 5.70 4.89
N ALA A 111 1.81 5.01 3.86
CA ALA A 111 2.58 4.76 2.63
C ALA A 111 2.88 6.07 1.88
N VAL A 112 1.89 6.94 1.71
CA VAL A 112 2.09 8.25 1.06
C VAL A 112 3.06 9.11 1.86
N ASN A 113 2.87 9.22 3.18
CA ASN A 113 3.75 10.03 4.03
C ASN A 113 5.19 9.51 4.05
N ALA A 114 5.39 8.19 4.00
CA ALA A 114 6.72 7.58 3.92
C ALA A 114 7.46 8.02 2.65
N VAL A 115 6.79 7.96 1.50
CA VAL A 115 7.36 8.42 0.22
C VAL A 115 7.63 9.92 0.25
N SER A 116 6.70 10.74 0.76
CA SER A 116 6.88 12.19 0.84
C SER A 116 8.11 12.58 1.68
N ARG A 117 8.38 11.88 2.78
CA ARG A 117 9.58 12.11 3.59
C ARG A 117 10.87 11.75 2.84
N ALA A 118 10.92 10.55 2.25
CA ALA A 118 12.09 10.09 1.51
C ALA A 118 12.36 10.99 0.29
N ALA A 119 11.32 11.37 -0.44
CA ALA A 119 11.42 12.31 -1.56
C ALA A 119 11.95 13.68 -1.09
N GLY A 120 11.45 14.20 0.04
CA GLY A 120 11.96 15.44 0.63
C GLY A 120 13.45 15.38 0.96
N ALA A 121 13.90 14.27 1.56
CA ALA A 121 15.32 14.02 1.84
C ALA A 121 16.18 14.03 0.57
N VAL A 122 15.72 13.34 -0.48
CA VAL A 122 16.40 13.29 -1.78
C VAL A 122 16.50 14.68 -2.40
N VAL A 123 15.43 15.50 -2.34
CA VAL A 123 15.44 16.87 -2.87
C VAL A 123 16.47 17.74 -2.15
N VAL A 124 16.54 17.67 -0.82
CA VAL A 124 17.52 18.43 -0.03
C VAL A 124 18.94 17.98 -0.39
N GLU A 125 19.19 16.68 -0.49
CA GLU A 125 20.50 16.16 -0.86
C GLU A 125 20.93 16.59 -2.27
N VAL A 126 20.06 16.45 -3.27
CA VAL A 126 20.35 16.88 -4.66
C VAL A 126 20.65 18.38 -4.71
N ARG A 127 19.90 19.21 -3.98
CA ARG A 127 20.17 20.66 -3.88
C ARG A 127 21.50 20.96 -3.21
N ASN A 128 21.85 20.21 -2.17
CA ASN A 128 23.13 20.35 -1.48
C ASN A 128 24.29 20.00 -2.40
N GLN A 129 24.19 18.92 -3.18
CA GLN A 129 25.22 18.58 -4.17
C GLN A 129 25.37 19.68 -5.23
N PHE A 130 24.29 20.18 -5.82
CA PHE A 130 24.38 21.28 -6.79
C PHE A 130 24.97 22.56 -6.22
N LYS A 131 24.69 22.88 -4.95
CA LYS A 131 25.22 24.08 -4.28
C LYS A 131 26.71 23.94 -3.94
N MET A 132 27.11 22.79 -3.41
CA MET A 132 28.47 22.54 -2.93
C MET A 132 29.43 22.15 -4.07
N HIS A 133 28.91 21.57 -5.15
CA HIS A 133 29.65 21.12 -6.32
C HIS A 133 29.06 21.73 -7.60
N PRO A 134 29.31 23.02 -7.89
CA PRO A 134 28.78 23.68 -9.10
C PRO A 134 29.21 23.02 -10.41
N GLY A 135 30.32 22.27 -10.39
CA GLY A 135 30.82 21.51 -11.54
C GLY A 135 29.85 20.47 -12.08
N ILE A 136 28.88 20.02 -11.27
CA ILE A 136 27.84 19.06 -11.66
C ILE A 136 26.90 19.68 -12.71
N MET A 137 26.40 20.90 -12.48
CA MET A 137 25.50 21.58 -13.42
C MET A 137 26.21 21.98 -14.72
N ASN A 138 27.53 22.16 -14.66
CA ASN A 138 28.37 22.41 -15.83
C ASN A 138 28.78 21.12 -16.58
N GLY A 139 28.41 19.94 -16.07
CA GLY A 139 28.78 18.64 -16.64
C GLY A 139 30.27 18.27 -16.50
N THR A 140 31.03 19.04 -15.72
CA THR A 140 32.48 18.84 -15.51
C THR A 140 32.81 17.91 -14.34
N GLU A 141 31.84 17.67 -13.45
CA GLU A 141 31.97 16.85 -12.26
C GLU A 141 30.80 15.86 -12.18
N LYS A 142 31.05 14.65 -11.67
CA LYS A 142 30.01 13.63 -11.51
C LYS A 142 29.31 13.80 -10.15
N PRO A 143 27.98 13.67 -10.08
CA PRO A 143 27.24 13.61 -8.82
C PRO A 143 27.65 12.42 -7.95
N GLU A 144 27.44 12.54 -6.65
CA GLU A 144 27.57 11.43 -5.70
C GLU A 144 26.24 10.66 -5.63
N TYR A 145 26.10 9.68 -6.53
CA TYR A 145 24.89 8.87 -6.65
C TYR A 145 24.63 7.99 -5.42
N GLY A 146 25.70 7.50 -4.76
CA GLY A 146 25.60 6.54 -3.67
C GLY A 146 24.83 7.10 -2.47
N ARG A 147 24.90 8.41 -2.25
CA ARG A 147 24.19 9.05 -1.15
C ARG A 147 22.66 9.07 -1.35
N VAL A 148 22.19 9.33 -2.57
CA VAL A 148 20.75 9.26 -2.88
C VAL A 148 20.24 7.82 -2.76
N VAL A 149 21.03 6.84 -3.22
CA VAL A 149 20.70 5.41 -3.06
C VAL A 149 20.61 5.01 -1.59
N ASP A 150 21.55 5.46 -0.75
CA ASP A 150 21.54 5.18 0.69
C ASP A 150 20.31 5.76 1.40
N ILE A 151 19.93 7.01 1.08
CA ILE A 151 18.71 7.65 1.59
C ILE A 151 17.48 6.79 1.26
N CYS A 152 17.27 6.48 -0.02
CA CYS A 152 16.12 5.69 -0.47
C CYS A 152 16.10 4.29 0.16
N THR A 153 17.26 3.64 0.28
CA THR A 153 17.37 2.28 0.83
C THR A 153 17.06 2.25 2.33
N ARG A 154 17.69 3.14 3.10
CA ARG A 154 17.49 3.20 4.56
C ARG A 154 16.05 3.58 4.90
N ASP A 155 15.50 4.57 4.22
CA ASP A 155 14.18 5.08 4.52
C ASP A 155 13.10 4.09 4.11
N SER A 156 13.19 3.47 2.94
CA SER A 156 12.21 2.44 2.53
C SER A 156 12.15 1.27 3.52
N LEU A 157 13.30 0.74 3.95
CA LEU A 157 13.36 -0.34 4.95
C LEU A 157 12.73 0.06 6.29
N ARG A 158 13.04 1.28 6.77
CA ARG A 158 12.52 1.79 8.04
C ARG A 158 11.02 2.00 8.00
N GLU A 159 10.51 2.59 6.92
CA GLU A 159 9.12 3.01 6.80
C GLU A 159 8.16 1.84 6.58
N LEU A 160 8.62 0.75 5.94
CA LEU A 160 7.79 -0.46 5.69
C LEU A 160 7.44 -1.26 6.95
N VAL A 161 8.18 -1.08 8.05
CA VAL A 161 7.92 -1.81 9.31
C VAL A 161 6.54 -1.48 9.87
N THR A 162 6.13 -0.20 9.84
CA THR A 162 4.87 0.23 10.48
C THR A 162 3.64 -0.31 9.74
N PRO A 163 3.52 -0.16 8.41
CA PRO A 163 2.42 -0.76 7.65
C PRO A 163 2.39 -2.29 7.75
N GLY A 164 3.56 -2.95 7.78
CA GLY A 164 3.65 -4.40 7.95
C GLY A 164 3.11 -4.88 9.30
N LEU A 165 3.49 -4.21 10.40
CA LEU A 165 2.96 -4.52 11.72
C LEU A 165 1.45 -4.25 11.81
N LEU A 166 0.97 -3.17 11.21
CA LEU A 166 -0.46 -2.87 11.14
C LEU A 166 -1.24 -4.00 10.45
N ALA A 167 -0.75 -4.49 9.31
CA ALA A 167 -1.38 -5.56 8.53
C ALA A 167 -1.54 -6.88 9.31
N VAL A 168 -0.57 -7.21 10.16
CA VAL A 168 -0.58 -8.46 10.95
C VAL A 168 -1.34 -8.29 12.26
N MET A 169 -1.10 -7.19 12.99
CA MET A 169 -1.62 -7.03 14.35
C MET A 169 -3.08 -6.57 14.38
N ALA A 170 -3.56 -5.83 13.37
CA ALA A 170 -4.94 -5.34 13.34
C ALA A 170 -6.00 -6.47 13.34
N PRO A 171 -5.93 -7.49 12.46
CA PRO A 171 -6.86 -8.62 12.54
C PRO A 171 -6.76 -9.40 13.85
N ILE A 172 -5.56 -9.49 14.45
CA ILE A 172 -5.37 -10.12 15.78
C ILE A 172 -6.10 -9.32 16.86
N ALA A 173 -5.90 -8.00 16.90
CA ALA A 173 -6.53 -7.11 17.87
C ALA A 173 -8.07 -7.15 17.77
N VAL A 174 -8.61 -7.12 16.54
CA VAL A 174 -10.06 -7.17 16.31
C VAL A 174 -10.61 -8.56 16.65
N GLY A 175 -9.96 -9.63 16.18
CA GLY A 175 -10.45 -11.00 16.37
C GLY A 175 -10.49 -11.43 17.83
N PHE A 176 -9.42 -11.20 18.58
CA PHE A 176 -9.36 -11.54 20.01
C PHE A 176 -10.09 -10.52 20.90
N GLY A 177 -10.25 -9.27 20.46
CA GLY A 177 -10.89 -8.21 21.24
C GLY A 177 -12.40 -8.12 21.07
N LEU A 178 -12.90 -8.29 19.83
CA LEU A 178 -14.31 -8.12 19.48
C LEU A 178 -14.98 -9.42 19.02
N GLY A 179 -14.19 -10.46 18.72
CA GLY A 179 -14.65 -11.77 18.34
C GLY A 179 -14.64 -12.02 16.83
N VAL A 180 -15.00 -13.26 16.47
CA VAL A 180 -14.94 -13.77 15.10
C VAL A 180 -15.84 -13.01 14.13
N GLY A 181 -17.03 -12.57 14.56
CA GLY A 181 -17.93 -11.76 13.72
C GLY A 181 -17.39 -10.40 13.39
N ALA A 182 -16.81 -9.72 14.38
CA ALA A 182 -16.16 -8.44 14.16
C ALA A 182 -14.92 -8.58 13.27
N LEU A 183 -14.17 -9.69 13.39
CA LEU A 183 -13.07 -10.01 12.47
C LEU A 183 -13.58 -10.21 11.03
N GLY A 184 -14.66 -10.97 10.84
CA GLY A 184 -15.25 -11.12 9.52
C GLY A 184 -15.71 -9.80 8.93
N ALA A 185 -16.41 -8.99 9.71
CA ALA A 185 -16.84 -7.66 9.29
C ALA A 185 -15.64 -6.73 9.00
N TYR A 186 -14.57 -6.82 9.78
CA TYR A 186 -13.31 -6.12 9.54
C TYR A 186 -12.70 -6.49 8.19
N LEU A 187 -12.61 -7.79 7.87
CA LEU A 187 -12.09 -8.23 6.57
C LEU A 187 -12.99 -7.73 5.43
N ALA A 188 -14.32 -7.80 5.57
CA ALA A 188 -15.25 -7.27 4.59
C ALA A 188 -15.07 -5.76 4.36
N GLY A 189 -14.93 -4.98 5.44
CA GLY A 189 -14.70 -3.53 5.39
C GLY A 189 -13.37 -3.18 4.73
N ALA A 190 -12.32 -3.93 5.04
CA ALA A 190 -11.00 -3.76 4.45
C ALA A 190 -10.97 -4.14 2.96
N ILE A 191 -11.65 -5.21 2.55
CA ILE A 191 -11.76 -5.62 1.15
C ILE A 191 -12.53 -4.58 0.35
N GLY A 192 -13.73 -4.19 0.81
CA GLY A 192 -14.58 -3.24 0.10
C GLY A 192 -13.92 -1.87 -0.06
N THR A 193 -13.42 -1.32 1.06
CA THR A 193 -12.74 -0.02 1.05
C THR A 193 -11.41 -0.07 0.31
N GLY A 194 -10.63 -1.14 0.53
CA GLY A 194 -9.32 -1.33 -0.10
C GLY A 194 -9.40 -1.46 -1.61
N THR A 195 -10.41 -2.14 -2.12
CA THR A 195 -10.66 -2.24 -3.56
C THR A 195 -10.88 -0.86 -4.18
N LEU A 196 -11.80 -0.08 -3.62
CA LEU A 196 -12.13 1.25 -4.13
C LEU A 196 -10.92 2.20 -4.01
N MET A 197 -10.21 2.15 -2.89
CA MET A 197 -9.03 2.96 -2.65
C MET A 197 -7.87 2.61 -3.60
N ALA A 198 -7.63 1.31 -3.85
CA ALA A 198 -6.57 0.86 -4.76
C ALA A 198 -6.81 1.34 -6.19
N VAL A 199 -8.06 1.24 -6.67
CA VAL A 199 -8.47 1.75 -7.99
C VAL A 199 -8.33 3.26 -8.03
N PHE A 200 -8.84 3.97 -7.03
CA PHE A 200 -8.78 5.43 -6.95
C PHE A 200 -7.33 5.93 -7.03
N LEU A 201 -6.45 5.47 -6.14
CA LEU A 201 -5.06 5.91 -6.09
C LEU A 201 -4.31 5.58 -7.38
N SER A 202 -4.47 4.37 -7.91
CA SER A 202 -3.78 3.95 -9.12
C SER A 202 -4.21 4.73 -10.35
N ASN A 203 -5.52 4.98 -10.49
CA ASN A 203 -6.07 5.72 -11.63
C ASN A 203 -5.77 7.22 -11.53
N SER A 204 -5.89 7.82 -10.34
CA SER A 204 -5.58 9.23 -10.14
C SER A 204 -4.11 9.52 -10.44
N GLY A 205 -3.17 8.71 -9.92
CA GLY A 205 -1.76 8.89 -10.23
C GLY A 205 -1.43 8.62 -11.69
N GLY A 206 -2.05 7.60 -12.31
CA GLY A 206 -1.88 7.34 -13.76
C GLY A 206 -2.44 8.47 -14.64
N ALA A 207 -3.55 9.09 -14.24
CA ALA A 207 -4.13 10.22 -14.95
C ALA A 207 -3.21 11.44 -14.92
N TRP A 208 -2.58 11.74 -13.77
CA TRP A 208 -1.62 12.84 -13.67
C TRP A 208 -0.35 12.61 -14.50
N ASP A 209 0.20 11.39 -14.51
CA ASP A 209 1.36 11.05 -15.37
C ASP A 209 1.01 11.24 -16.86
N ASN A 210 -0.17 10.75 -17.28
CA ASN A 210 -0.62 10.89 -18.66
C ASN A 210 -0.90 12.35 -19.04
N ALA A 211 -1.43 13.16 -18.11
CA ALA A 211 -1.62 14.59 -18.35
C ALA A 211 -0.28 15.31 -18.53
N LYS A 212 0.75 14.96 -17.75
CA LYS A 212 2.11 15.45 -17.94
C LYS A 212 2.65 15.08 -19.32
N LYS A 213 2.59 13.80 -19.70
CA LYS A 213 3.06 13.31 -21.00
C LYS A 213 2.37 14.01 -22.17
N MET A 214 1.06 14.22 -22.09
CA MET A 214 0.31 14.95 -23.11
C MET A 214 0.85 16.37 -23.32
N VAL A 215 1.22 17.07 -22.24
CA VAL A 215 1.84 18.39 -22.32
C VAL A 215 3.28 18.29 -22.87
N GLU A 216 4.05 17.29 -22.47
CA GLU A 216 5.40 17.03 -22.99
C GLU A 216 5.41 16.78 -24.52
N ASP A 217 4.35 16.17 -25.05
CA ASP A 217 4.13 15.94 -26.49
C ASP A 217 3.76 17.22 -27.27
N GLY A 218 3.70 18.37 -26.61
CA GLY A 218 3.48 19.68 -27.24
C GLY A 218 2.05 20.21 -27.14
N HIS A 219 1.12 19.45 -26.57
CA HIS A 219 -0.19 20.00 -26.23
C HIS A 219 -0.02 21.05 -25.13
N TYR A 220 -0.79 22.14 -25.19
CA TYR A 220 -0.72 23.22 -24.20
C TYR A 220 0.68 23.87 -24.05
N GLY A 221 1.49 23.84 -25.11
CA GLY A 221 2.72 24.63 -25.22
C GLY A 221 4.03 23.87 -24.97
N GLY A 222 3.99 22.60 -24.55
CA GLY A 222 5.20 21.80 -24.45
C GLY A 222 5.99 21.96 -23.14
N LYS A 223 7.17 21.33 -23.11
CA LYS A 223 8.09 21.35 -21.97
C LYS A 223 8.55 22.77 -21.62
N GLY A 224 8.69 23.03 -20.33
CA GLY A 224 9.17 24.32 -19.80
C GLY A 224 8.11 25.41 -19.67
N THR A 225 6.86 25.13 -20.04
CA THR A 225 5.71 26.03 -19.83
C THR A 225 5.14 25.92 -18.41
N ASP A 226 4.32 26.90 -18.03
CA ASP A 226 3.58 26.86 -16.76
C ASP A 226 2.63 25.65 -16.68
N ALA A 227 2.03 25.27 -17.82
CA ALA A 227 1.21 24.07 -17.92
C ALA A 227 2.03 22.80 -17.63
N HIS A 228 3.24 22.72 -18.17
CA HIS A 228 4.16 21.61 -17.90
C HIS A 228 4.59 21.57 -16.42
N ALA A 229 4.93 22.72 -15.84
CA ALA A 229 5.27 22.79 -14.42
C ALA A 229 4.10 22.32 -13.52
N ALA A 230 2.87 22.71 -13.84
CA ALA A 230 1.68 22.29 -13.09
C ALA A 230 1.41 20.78 -13.21
N THR A 231 1.57 20.19 -14.39
CA THR A 231 1.36 18.74 -14.58
C THR A 231 2.49 17.92 -13.95
N VAL A 232 3.73 18.41 -13.92
CA VAL A 232 4.83 17.79 -13.16
C VAL A 232 4.49 17.76 -11.67
N VAL A 233 3.95 18.84 -11.09
CA VAL A 233 3.50 18.84 -9.69
C VAL A 233 2.41 17.78 -9.48
N GLY A 234 1.42 17.70 -10.37
CA GLY A 234 0.37 16.67 -10.31
C GLY A 234 0.93 15.25 -10.35
N ASP A 235 1.89 14.99 -11.23
CA ASP A 235 2.54 13.67 -11.35
C ASP A 235 3.31 13.30 -10.07
N THR A 236 4.04 14.25 -9.48
CA THR A 236 4.77 14.01 -8.22
C THR A 236 3.84 13.74 -7.03
N VAL A 237 2.62 14.28 -7.04
CA VAL A 237 1.56 13.90 -6.08
C VAL A 237 1.01 12.50 -6.38
N GLY A 238 0.92 12.14 -7.66
CA GLY A 238 0.43 10.85 -8.15
C GLY A 238 1.39 9.67 -8.00
N ASP A 239 2.70 9.90 -7.93
CA ASP A 239 3.72 8.86 -7.78
C ASP A 239 3.52 7.98 -6.53
N PRO A 240 3.40 8.53 -5.30
CA PRO A 240 3.12 7.71 -4.13
C PRO A 240 1.76 6.99 -4.23
N PHE A 241 0.81 7.51 -5.01
CA PHE A 241 -0.50 6.89 -5.18
C PHE A 241 -0.41 5.66 -6.08
N LYS A 242 0.17 5.80 -7.29
CA LYS A 242 0.15 4.78 -8.33
C LYS A 242 1.26 3.74 -8.22
N ASP A 243 2.35 4.04 -7.51
CA ASP A 243 3.53 3.17 -7.43
C ASP A 243 3.83 2.67 -6.02
N THR A 244 3.19 3.22 -4.99
CA THR A 244 3.35 2.77 -3.60
C THR A 244 2.02 2.37 -2.97
N ALA A 245 1.18 3.33 -2.59
CA ALA A 245 -0.01 3.07 -1.78
C ALA A 245 -1.07 2.23 -2.50
N GLY A 246 -1.44 2.60 -3.73
CA GLY A 246 -2.46 1.92 -4.52
C GLY A 246 -2.15 0.43 -4.73
N PRO A 247 -0.99 0.08 -5.32
CA PRO A 247 -0.60 -1.32 -5.49
C PRO A 247 -0.40 -2.08 -4.18
N ALA A 248 0.08 -1.43 -3.11
CA ALA A 248 0.36 -2.08 -1.83
C ALA A 248 -0.88 -2.42 -0.99
N ILE A 249 -2.05 -1.86 -1.31
CA ILE A 249 -3.32 -2.27 -0.69
C ILE A 249 -3.65 -3.74 -1.04
N ASN A 250 -3.28 -4.21 -2.23
CA ASN A 250 -3.54 -5.58 -2.64
C ASN A 250 -2.85 -6.63 -1.73
N PRO A 251 -1.52 -6.57 -1.48
CA PRO A 251 -0.88 -7.46 -0.53
C PRO A 251 -1.35 -7.22 0.91
N LEU A 252 -1.69 -5.99 1.31
CA LEU A 252 -2.27 -5.71 2.63
C LEU A 252 -3.53 -6.56 2.87
N ILE A 253 -4.50 -6.52 1.95
CA ILE A 253 -5.75 -7.29 2.05
C ILE A 253 -5.45 -8.79 2.14
N LYS A 254 -4.53 -9.31 1.32
CA LYS A 254 -4.15 -10.73 1.33
C LYS A 254 -3.55 -11.15 2.67
N VAL A 255 -2.64 -10.35 3.24
CA VAL A 255 -2.02 -10.61 4.54
C VAL A 255 -3.08 -10.60 5.64
N MET A 256 -3.96 -9.60 5.66
CA MET A 256 -5.02 -9.51 6.69
C MET A 256 -5.98 -10.70 6.62
N ASN A 257 -6.40 -11.10 5.42
CA ASN A 257 -7.24 -12.29 5.23
C ASN A 257 -6.53 -13.57 5.69
N LEU A 258 -5.27 -13.74 5.32
CA LEU A 258 -4.47 -14.91 5.69
C LEU A 258 -4.29 -14.98 7.21
N VAL A 259 -3.92 -13.87 7.86
CA VAL A 259 -3.78 -13.81 9.31
C VAL A 259 -5.13 -14.11 9.98
N GLY A 260 -6.21 -13.48 9.50
CA GLY A 260 -7.56 -13.72 9.99
C GLY A 260 -7.94 -15.21 9.95
N LEU A 261 -7.70 -15.88 8.82
CA LEU A 261 -7.94 -17.30 8.65
C LEU A 261 -7.12 -18.16 9.63
N LEU A 262 -5.82 -17.86 9.79
CA LEU A 262 -4.93 -18.62 10.67
C LEU A 262 -5.29 -18.50 12.15
N ILE A 263 -5.80 -17.34 12.59
CA ILE A 263 -6.15 -17.11 13.99
C ILE A 263 -7.57 -17.54 14.35
N THR A 264 -8.45 -17.77 13.37
CA THR A 264 -9.86 -18.17 13.61
C THR A 264 -9.99 -19.37 14.57
N PRO A 265 -9.29 -20.50 14.37
CA PRO A 265 -9.43 -21.65 15.28
C PRO A 265 -9.00 -21.31 16.72
N ALA A 266 -7.98 -20.46 16.88
CA ALA A 266 -7.54 -20.00 18.17
C ALA A 266 -8.61 -19.12 18.84
N ILE A 267 -9.17 -18.14 18.13
CA ILE A 267 -10.22 -17.26 18.68
C ILE A 267 -11.43 -18.08 19.15
N VAL A 268 -11.90 -19.04 18.34
CA VAL A 268 -13.03 -19.91 18.72
C VAL A 268 -12.68 -20.75 19.96
N SER A 269 -11.49 -21.33 20.01
CA SER A 269 -11.01 -22.10 21.15
C SER A 269 -10.92 -21.28 22.44
N PHE A 270 -10.51 -20.01 22.37
CA PHE A 270 -10.43 -19.12 23.54
C PHE A 270 -11.77 -18.46 23.91
N ALA A 271 -12.75 -18.44 23.00
CA ALA A 271 -14.08 -17.88 23.23
C ALA A 271 -15.03 -18.82 23.99
N LEU A 272 -14.83 -20.13 23.89
CA LEU A 272 -15.70 -21.16 24.50
C LEU A 272 -15.44 -21.46 25.99
N PRO A 273 -14.20 -21.39 26.51
CA PRO A 273 -13.95 -21.45 27.94
C PRO A 273 -13.91 -20.04 28.56
N ALA A 274 -14.00 -19.94 29.90
CA ALA A 274 -13.85 -18.70 30.67
C ALA A 274 -12.43 -18.07 30.63
N GLN A 275 -11.71 -18.20 29.50
CA GLN A 275 -10.37 -17.65 29.24
C GLN A 275 -10.43 -16.25 28.60
N SER A 276 -11.51 -15.50 28.85
CA SER A 276 -11.71 -14.14 28.34
C SER A 276 -10.54 -13.20 28.67
N ALA A 277 -9.87 -13.42 29.81
CA ALA A 277 -8.69 -12.66 30.21
C ALA A 277 -7.49 -12.86 29.27
N VAL A 278 -7.29 -14.07 28.74
CA VAL A 278 -6.18 -14.36 27.81
C VAL A 278 -6.46 -13.74 26.44
N SER A 279 -7.69 -13.86 25.95
CA SER A 279 -8.11 -13.22 24.69
C SER A 279 -7.95 -11.70 24.75
N LEU A 280 -8.40 -11.09 25.86
CA LEU A 280 -8.24 -9.66 26.09
C LEU A 280 -6.77 -9.26 26.16
N ALA A 281 -5.93 -10.05 26.84
CA ALA A 281 -4.49 -9.77 26.93
C ALA A 281 -3.83 -9.80 25.53
N ILE A 282 -4.15 -10.79 24.69
CA ILE A 282 -3.65 -10.87 23.30
C ILE A 282 -4.08 -9.64 22.50
N ALA A 283 -5.36 -9.27 22.59
CA ALA A 283 -5.89 -8.10 21.89
C ALA A 283 -5.20 -6.80 22.34
N LEU A 284 -4.99 -6.62 23.65
CA LEU A 284 -4.30 -5.46 24.21
C LEU A 284 -2.83 -5.40 23.77
N VAL A 285 -2.12 -6.53 23.77
CA VAL A 285 -0.74 -6.58 23.28
C VAL A 285 -0.68 -6.21 21.80
N ALA A 286 -1.55 -6.78 20.97
CA ALA A 286 -1.61 -6.44 19.55
C ALA A 286 -1.89 -4.94 19.33
N LEU A 287 -2.83 -4.37 20.09
CA LEU A 287 -3.14 -2.94 20.04
C LEU A 287 -1.95 -2.08 20.49
N LEU A 288 -1.26 -2.46 21.56
CA LEU A 288 -0.06 -1.76 22.05
C LEU A 288 1.07 -1.80 21.02
N VAL A 289 1.25 -2.91 20.31
CA VAL A 289 2.23 -3.01 19.22
C VAL A 289 1.87 -2.04 18.08
N ILE A 290 0.60 -1.96 17.68
CA ILE A 290 0.13 -1.00 16.66
C ILE A 290 0.38 0.44 17.12
N ILE A 291 -0.06 0.78 18.34
CA ILE A 291 0.12 2.14 18.90
C ILE A 291 1.60 2.49 18.99
N GLY A 292 2.43 1.57 19.49
CA GLY A 292 3.88 1.76 19.57
C GLY A 292 4.52 1.98 18.20
N ALA A 293 4.11 1.22 17.18
CA ALA A 293 4.57 1.39 15.81
C ALA A 293 4.15 2.76 15.23
N LEU A 294 2.91 3.18 15.45
CA LEU A 294 2.40 4.48 14.99
C LEU A 294 3.09 5.66 15.69
N ILE A 295 3.32 5.57 17.00
CA ILE A 295 4.05 6.60 17.77
C ILE A 295 5.49 6.70 17.26
N ARG A 296 6.14 5.56 17.04
CA ARG A 296 7.50 5.51 16.49
C ARG A 296 7.57 6.17 15.11
N ASN A 297 6.64 5.84 14.21
CA ASN A 297 6.57 6.44 12.88
C ASN A 297 6.40 7.97 12.94
N ARG A 298 5.49 8.45 13.81
CA ARG A 298 5.26 9.90 14.01
C ARG A 298 6.48 10.63 14.57
N ARG A 299 7.13 10.09 15.61
CA ARG A 299 8.34 10.71 16.21
C ARG A 299 9.52 10.76 15.25
N GLN A 300 9.64 9.77 14.38
CA GLN A 300 10.67 9.77 13.34
C GLN A 300 10.36 10.76 12.20
N SER A 301 9.09 11.14 12.04
CA SER A 301 8.69 12.15 11.05
C SER A 301 9.10 13.58 11.43
N THR A 302 9.35 13.87 12.70
CA THR A 302 9.74 15.20 13.20
C THR A 302 11.25 15.43 13.26
N ASN A 303 12.06 14.36 13.23
CA ASN A 303 13.52 14.42 13.30
C ASN A 303 14.13 14.27 11.90
N ILE A 304 13.76 15.17 11.00
CA ILE A 304 14.43 15.29 9.71
C ILE A 304 15.53 16.34 9.90
N ASP A 305 16.66 15.90 10.46
CA ASP A 305 17.91 16.67 10.45
C ASP A 305 18.59 16.42 9.09
N TYR A 306 18.45 17.37 8.16
CA TYR A 306 19.28 17.49 6.96
C TYR A 306 19.86 18.91 6.87
#